data_AF-A0A388NWW2-F1
#
_entry.id   AF-A0A388NWW2-F1
#
_cell.length_a   1.000
_cell.length_b   1.000
_cell.length_c   1.000
_cell.angle_alpha   90.00
_cell.angle_beta   90.00
_cell.angle_gamma   90.00
#
_symmetry.space_group_name_H-M   'P 1'
#
loop_
_entity.id
_entity.type
_entity.pdbx_description
1 polymer ?
#
loop_
_entity_poly.entity_id
_entity_poly.type
_entity_poly.pdbx_seq_one_letter_code
_entity_poly.pdbx_strand_id
1 'polypeptide(L)'
;MAALGVILAAIYLLWMFQKMFLGQVTNPKNENLPDLNRRELLVLAPLPGLIFWIGLYPQPFFNLMQSSVGSLADVFSAASIAAR
;
A
#
# COMPACT_ATOMS: atom_id res chain seq x y z
N MET A 1 9.38 15.06 10.60
CA MET A 1 8.12 14.57 11.20
C MET A 1 7.50 13.47 10.33
N ALA A 2 8.12 12.29 10.26
CA ALA A 2 7.58 11.16 9.48
C ALA A 2 6.58 10.32 10.29
N ALA A 3 6.77 10.22 11.61
CA ALA A 3 5.97 9.37 12.50
C ALA A 3 4.49 9.80 12.58
N LEU A 4 4.20 11.11 12.62
CA LEU A 4 2.81 11.59 12.71
C LEU A 4 1.97 11.21 11.50
N GLY A 5 2.55 11.26 10.29
CA GLY A 5 1.84 10.86 9.07
C GLY A 5 1.43 9.39 9.08
N VAL A 6 2.33 8.50 9.54
CA VAL A 6 2.05 7.07 9.66
C VAL A 6 0.98 6.80 10.72
N ILE A 7 1.02 7.49 11.87
CA ILE A 7 0.03 7.35 12.94
C ILE A 7 -1.36 7.76 12.44
N LEU A 8 -1.47 8.91 11.77
CA LEU A 8 -2.75 9.38 11.22
C LEU A 8 -3.29 8.41 10.14
N ALA A 9 -2.42 7.87 9.29
CA ALA A 9 -2.81 6.87 8.28
C ALA A 9 -3.37 5.60 8.94
N ALA A 10 -2.70 5.09 9.98
CA ALA A 10 -3.17 3.91 10.72
C ALA A 10 -4.53 4.16 11.39
N ILE A 11 -4.70 5.30 12.08
CA ILE A 11 -5.96 5.66 12.74
C ILE A 11 -7.10 5.73 11.71
N TYR A 12 -6.87 6.39 10.57
CA TYR A 12 -7.90 6.51 9.53
C TYR A 12 -8.30 5.16 8.93
N LEU A 13 -7.32 4.30 8.62
CA LEU A 13 -7.58 2.96 8.08
C LEU A 13 -8.36 2.10 9.07
N LEU A 14 -7.98 2.12 10.35
CA LEU A 14 -8.67 1.35 11.39
C LEU A 14 -10.09 1.86 11.62
N TRP A 15 -10.28 3.17 11.72
CA TRP A 15 -11.60 3.77 11.89
C TRP A 15 -12.53 3.48 10.71
N MET A 16 -12.01 3.56 9.48
CA MET A 16 -12.74 3.19 8.27
C MET A 16 -13.13 1.71 8.28
N PHE A 17 -12.19 0.81 8.58
CA PHE A 17 -12.45 -0.63 8.62
C PHE A 17 -13.54 -0.98 9.65
N GLN A 18 -13.46 -0.40 10.84
CA GLN A 18 -14.48 -0.59 11.88
C GLN A 18 -15.86 -0.12 11.41
N LYS A 19 -15.94 1.05 10.78
CA LYS A 19 -17.23 1.60 10.32
C LYS A 19 -17.83 0.82 9.15
N MET A 20 -16.99 0.30 8.26
CA MET A 20 -17.42 -0.37 7.03
C MET A 20 -17.82 -1.84 7.25
N PHE A 21 -17.05 -2.58 8.06
CA PHE A 21 -17.24 -4.03 8.23
C PHE A 21 -17.84 -4.42 9.58
N LEU A 22 -17.54 -3.68 10.65
CA LEU A 22 -17.98 -4.02 12.01
C LEU A 22 -19.18 -3.18 12.50
N GLY A 23 -19.58 -2.17 11.71
CA GLY A 23 -20.71 -1.29 12.00
C GLY A 23 -22.06 -1.90 11.64
N GLN A 24 -23.13 -1.23 12.08
CA GLN A 24 -24.49 -1.61 11.68
C GLN A 24 -24.76 -1.26 10.22
N VAL A 25 -25.54 -2.10 9.53
CA VAL A 25 -25.95 -1.86 8.16
C VAL A 25 -26.84 -0.62 8.12
N THR A 26 -26.34 0.46 7.53
CA THR A 26 -27.01 1.76 7.51
C THR A 26 -27.93 1.94 6.30
N ASN A 27 -27.78 1.07 5.29
CA ASN A 27 -28.58 1.09 4.07
C ASN A 27 -29.26 -0.27 3.88
N PRO A 28 -30.61 -0.34 3.85
CA PRO A 28 -31.35 -1.59 3.77
C PRO A 28 -31.04 -2.39 2.49
N LYS A 29 -30.53 -1.75 1.43
CA LYS A 29 -30.08 -2.44 0.21
C LYS A 29 -28.86 -3.35 0.43
N ASN A 30 -28.08 -3.08 1.48
CA ASN A 30 -26.83 -3.79 1.75
C ASN A 30 -27.05 -5.04 2.61
N GLU A 31 -28.25 -5.25 3.16
CA GLU A 31 -28.55 -6.40 4.02
C GLU A 31 -28.50 -7.75 3.28
N ASN A 32 -28.81 -7.73 1.98
CA ASN A 32 -28.89 -8.94 1.16
C ASN A 32 -27.85 -8.93 0.03
N LEU A 33 -26.71 -8.28 0.24
CA LEU A 33 -25.64 -8.30 -0.75
C LEU A 33 -25.09 -9.73 -0.87
N PRO A 34 -25.06 -10.30 -2.08
CA PRO A 34 -24.47 -11.62 -2.29
C PRO A 34 -22.95 -11.55 -2.09
N ASP A 35 -22.39 -12.63 -1.56
CA ASP A 35 -20.95 -12.80 -1.42
C ASP A 35 -20.24 -12.88 -2.77
N LEU A 36 -18.92 -12.68 -2.75
CA LEU A 36 -18.07 -12.72 -3.93
C LEU A 36 -18.18 -14.06 -4.65
N ASN A 37 -18.41 -13.99 -5.96
CA ASN A 37 -18.41 -15.18 -6.80
C ASN A 37 -16.98 -15.69 -7.03
N ARG A 38 -16.84 -17.00 -7.33
CA ARG A 38 -15.51 -17.62 -7.60
C ARG A 38 -14.73 -16.91 -8.72
N ARG A 39 -15.44 -16.37 -9.72
CA ARG A 39 -14.81 -15.60 -10.81
C ARG A 39 -14.26 -14.26 -10.32
N GLU A 40 -15.01 -13.56 -9.46
CA GLU A 40 -14.57 -12.29 -8.86
C GLU A 40 -13.37 -12.51 -7.93
N LEU A 41 -13.41 -13.58 -7.15
CA LEU A 41 -12.29 -13.96 -6.29
C LEU A 41 -11.02 -14.25 -7.10
N LEU A 42 -11.11 -14.96 -8.23
CA LEU A 42 -9.94 -15.24 -9.08
C LEU A 42 -9.32 -13.97 -9.67
N VAL A 43 -10.13 -12.96 -9.97
CA VAL A 43 -9.65 -11.67 -10.48
C VAL A 43 -9.07 -10.80 -9.35
N LEU A 44 -9.64 -10.87 -8.14
CA LEU A 44 -9.18 -10.09 -6.99
C LEU A 44 -7.97 -10.69 -6.26
N ALA A 45 -7.88 -12.02 -6.17
CA ALA A 45 -6.82 -12.77 -5.49
C ALA A 45 -5.38 -12.45 -5.91
N PRO A 46 -5.04 -12.14 -7.18
CA PRO A 46 -3.66 -11.79 -7.55
C PRO A 46 -3.17 -10.50 -6.87
N LEU A 47 -4.05 -9.54 -6.54
CA LEU A 47 -3.65 -8.31 -5.87
C LEU A 47 -3.01 -8.56 -4.49
N PRO A 48 -3.70 -9.20 -3.51
CA PRO A 48 -3.06 -9.55 -2.25
C PRO A 48 -1.89 -10.52 -2.46
N GLY A 49 -1.96 -11.41 -3.46
CA GLY A 49 -0.83 -12.28 -3.82
C GLY A 49 0.45 -11.49 -4.12
N LEU A 50 0.35 -10.42 -4.91
CA LEU A 50 1.48 -9.52 -5.19
C LEU A 50 1.92 -8.73 -3.97
N ILE A 51 0.98 -8.23 -3.15
CA ILE A 51 1.29 -7.53 -1.89
C ILE A 51 2.11 -8.43 -0.97
N PHE A 52 1.70 -9.70 -0.82
CA PHE A 52 2.44 -10.68 -0.01
C PHE A 52 3.81 -11.02 -0.61
N TRP A 53 3.90 -11.21 -1.93
CA TRP A 53 5.18 -11.46 -2.59
C TRP A 53 6.15 -10.30 -2.33
N ILE A 54 5.75 -9.07 -2.62
CA ILE A 54 6.59 -7.88 -2.42
C ILE A 54 6.95 -7.71 -0.94
N GLY A 55 6.00 -7.93 -0.04
CA GLY A 55 6.22 -7.82 1.41
C GLY A 55 7.22 -8.85 1.95
N LEU A 56 7.19 -10.09 1.45
CA LEU A 56 8.07 -11.16 1.91
C LEU A 56 9.45 -11.13 1.23
N TYR A 57 9.49 -10.83 -0.07
CA TYR A 57 10.72 -10.80 -0.87
C TYR A 57 10.79 -9.54 -1.74
N PRO A 58 11.17 -8.39 -1.16
CA PRO A 58 11.22 -7.12 -1.90
C PRO A 58 12.49 -6.95 -2.76
N GLN A 59 13.51 -7.78 -2.56
CA GLN A 59 14.82 -7.69 -3.24
C GLN A 59 14.76 -7.57 -4.77
N PRO A 60 13.91 -8.31 -5.51
CA PRO A 60 13.82 -8.18 -6.96
C PRO A 60 13.43 -6.77 -7.41
N PHE A 61 12.51 -6.14 -6.68
CA PHE A 61 12.06 -4.78 -6.97
C PHE A 61 13.16 -3.76 -6.63
N PHE A 62 13.85 -3.94 -5.50
CA PHE A 62 14.96 -3.07 -5.12
C PHE A 62 16.13 -3.15 -6.10
N ASN A 63 16.48 -4.34 -6.58
CA ASN A 63 17.57 -4.53 -7.55
C ASN A 63 17.31 -3.82 -8.88
N LEU A 64 16.05 -3.78 -9.33
CA LEU A 64 15.65 -3.02 -10.52
C LEU A 64 15.81 -1.51 -10.35
N MET A 65 15.63 -1.00 -9.12
CA MET A 65 15.71 0.44 -8.83
C MET A 65 17.14 0.91 -8.49
N GLN A 66 18.02 0.00 -8.08
CA GLN A 66 19.31 0.34 -7.49
C GLN A 66 20.22 1.14 -8.44
N SER A 67 20.23 0.84 -9.73
CA SER A 67 21.03 1.56 -10.73
C SER A 67 20.57 3.00 -10.90
N SER A 68 19.26 3.20 -11.11
CA SER A 68 18.65 4.53 -11.28
C SER A 68 18.79 5.39 -10.03
N VAL A 69 18.58 4.80 -8.84
CA VAL A 69 18.71 5.51 -7.56
C VAL A 69 20.17 5.87 -7.29
N GLY A 70 21.12 4.99 -7.61
CA GLY A 70 22.56 5.26 -7.49
C GLY A 70 22.98 6.47 -8.33
N SER A 71 22.63 6.48 -9.61
CA SER A 71 22.93 7.62 -10.49
C SER A 71 22.34 8.94 -10.01
N LEU A 72 21.11 8.92 -9.47
CA LEU A 72 20.49 10.12 -8.91
C LEU A 72 21.20 10.56 -7.62
N ALA A 73 21.53 9.64 -6.72
CA ALA A 73 22.24 9.94 -5.48
C ALA A 73 23.61 10.58 -5.75
N ASP A 74 24.34 10.08 -6.75
CA ASP A 74 25.63 10.64 -7.17
C ASP A 74 25.49 12.09 -7.64
N VAL A 75 24.47 12.39 -8.46
CA VAL A 75 24.17 13.75 -8.91
C VAL A 75 23.84 14.68 -7.73
N PHE A 76 23.01 14.23 -6.78
CA PHE A 76 22.69 15.02 -5.59
C PHE A 76 23.90 15.25 -4.69
N SER A 77 24.77 14.25 -4.53
CA SER A 77 25.98 14.38 -3.72
C SER A 77 26.95 15.40 -4.33
N ALA A 78 27.18 15.35 -5.64
CA ALA A 78 28.01 16.31 -6.37
C ALA A 78 27.43 17.73 -6.29
N ALA A 79 26.11 17.89 -6.47
CA ALA A 79 25.44 19.19 -6.32
C ALA A 79 25.52 19.73 -4.89
N SER A 80 25.43 18.88 -3.86
CA SER A 80 25.55 19.28 -2.46
C SER A 80 26.96 19.73 -2.07
N ILE A 81 27.99 19.21 -2.75
CA ILE A 81 29.39 19.61 -2.57
C ILE A 81 29.67 20.93 -3.29
N ALA A 82 29.12 21.14 -4.50
CA ALA A 82 29.26 22.38 -5.24
C ALA A 82 28.48 23.57 -4.64
N ALA A 83 27.42 23.29 -3.88
CA ALA A 83 26.63 24.30 -3.16
C ALA A 83 27.21 24.69 -1.79
N ARG A 84 28.33 24.09 -1.38
CA ARG A 84 29.03 24.33 -0.12
C ARG A 84 30.29 25.14 -0.34
#